data_AF-A0AA43IJK4-F1
#
_entry.id   AF-A0AA43IJK4-F1
#
_cell.length_a   1.000
_cell.length_b   1.000
_cell.length_c   1.000
_cell.angle_alpha   90.00
_cell.angle_beta   90.00
_cell.angle_gamma   90.00
#
_symmetry.space_group_name_H-M   'P 1'
#
loop_
_entity.id
_entity.type
_entity.pdbx_description
1 polymer ?
#
loop_
_entity_poly.entity_id
_entity_poly.type
_entity_poly.pdbx_seq_one_letter_code
_entity_poly.pdbx_strand_id
1 'polypeptide(L)' 'GNVCMDMTMIDITGIEAAEGDEVILFGEEFPIQELAEKINTIPYEILTNTSERVKRVFISDGI' A
#
# COMPACT_ATOMS: atom_id res chain seq x y z
N GLY A 1 7.77 -14.21 4.04
CA GLY A 1 6.76 -14.24 5.11
C GLY A 1 5.41 -14.58 4.52
N ASN A 2 4.36 -14.58 5.34
CA ASN A 2 2.97 -14.72 4.88
C ASN A 2 2.23 -13.40 5.13
N VAL A 3 1.27 -13.09 4.26
CA VAL A 3 0.30 -12.01 4.50
C VAL A 3 -0.80 -12.56 5.40
N CYS A 4 -1.02 -11.95 6.56
CA CYS A 4 -2.13 -12.29 7.46
C CYS A 4 -3.34 -11.39 7.18
N MET A 5 -4.44 -11.61 7.93
CA MET A 5 -5.69 -10.86 7.71
C MET A 5 -5.52 -9.34 7.92
N ASP A 6 -4.79 -8.94 8.97
CA ASP A 6 -4.65 -7.53 9.36
C ASP A 6 -3.19 -7.05 9.50
N MET A 7 -2.21 -7.93 9.26
CA MET A 7 -0.79 -7.61 9.43
C MET A 7 0.07 -8.30 8.38
N THR A 8 1.20 -7.68 8.04
CA THR A 8 2.27 -8.26 7.23
C THR A 8 3.62 -7.91 7.84
N MET A 9 4.63 -8.71 7.57
CA MET A 9 5.99 -8.50 8.05
C MET A 9 6.90 -8.21 6.85
N ILE A 10 7.67 -7.13 6.96
CA ILE A 10 8.61 -6.67 5.96
C ILE A 10 10.00 -6.74 6.58
N ASP A 11 10.97 -7.21 5.80
CA ASP A 11 12.37 -7.19 6.22
C ASP A 11 12.93 -5.78 6.03
N ILE A 12 13.41 -5.18 7.13
CA ILE A 12 13.99 -3.83 7.17
C ILE A 12 15.51 -3.86 7.43
N THR A 13 16.15 -5.01 7.25
CA THR A 13 17.60 -5.16 7.48
C THR A 13 18.39 -4.14 6.64
N GLY A 14 19.11 -3.25 7.31
CA GLY A 14 19.91 -2.19 6.66
C GLY A 14 19.17 -0.87 6.43
N ILE A 15 17.93 -0.73 6.90
CA ILE A 15 17.14 0.50 6.86
C ILE A 15 17.02 1.04 8.29
N GLU A 16 17.27 2.34 8.49
CA GLU A 16 16.93 3.01 9.74
C GLU A 16 15.43 3.31 9.76
N ALA A 17 14.68 2.65 10.64
CA ALA A 17 13.25 2.84 10.82
C ALA A 17 12.88 2.73 12.31
N ALA A 18 11.84 3.45 12.71
CA ALA A 18 11.28 3.47 14.05
C ALA A 18 9.77 3.18 14.04
N GLU A 19 9.22 2.90 15.22
CA GLU A 19 7.77 2.74 15.38
C GLU A 19 7.05 4.05 15.02
N GLY A 20 6.04 3.94 14.15
CA GLY A 20 5.26 5.08 13.68
C GLY A 20 5.71 5.66 12.34
N ASP A 21 6.84 5.18 11.80
CA ASP A 21 7.26 5.57 10.45
C ASP A 21 6.25 5.13 9.39
N GLU A 22 6.06 5.99 8.39
CA GLU A 22 5.12 5.73 7.30
C GLU A 22 5.68 4.73 6.30
N VAL A 23 4.79 3.90 5.76
CA VAL A 23 5.12 2.91 4.72
C VAL A 23 4.14 3.07 3.57
N ILE A 24 4.67 3.18 2.35
CA ILE A 24 3.87 3.28 1.12
C ILE A 24 3.64 1.87 0.57
N LEU A 25 2.37 1.47 0.45
CA LEU A 25 1.99 0.18 -0.17
C LEU A 25 1.83 0.28 -1.69
N PHE A 26 1.28 1.39 -2.17
CA PHE A 26 1.21 1.79 -3.57
C PHE A 26 1.03 3.31 -3.63
N GLY A 27 1.65 3.96 -4.60
CA GLY A 27 1.74 5.42 -4.69
C GLY A 27 2.56 5.88 -5.89
N GLU A 28 3.08 7.11 -5.85
CA GLU A 28 3.90 7.65 -6.96
C GLU A 28 5.16 6.83 -7.20
N GLU A 29 5.88 6.47 -6.13
CA GLU A 29 7.11 5.68 -6.20
C GLU A 29 6.87 4.18 -6.45
N PHE A 30 5.63 3.71 -6.21
CA PHE A 30 5.25 2.32 -6.43
C PHE A 30 3.90 2.24 -7.14
N PRO A 31 3.91 2.37 -8.49
CA PRO A 31 2.68 2.48 -9.26
C PRO A 31 1.81 1.23 -9.15
N ILE A 32 0.50 1.44 -9.08
CA ILE A 32 -0.48 0.36 -8.97
C ILE A 32 -0.49 -0.58 -10.20
N GLN A 33 -0.04 -0.08 -11.34
CA GLN A 33 0.11 -0.84 -12.58
C GLN A 33 1.13 -1.96 -12.41
N GLU A 34 2.31 -1.65 -11.85
CA GLU A 34 3.35 -2.65 -11.59
C GLU A 34 2.89 -3.69 -10.57
N LEU A 35 2.12 -3.28 -9.57
CA LEU A 35 1.56 -4.21 -8.58
C LEU A 35 0.54 -5.16 -9.23
N ALA A 36 -0.33 -4.64 -10.09
CA ALA A 36 -1.32 -5.44 -10.81
C ALA A 36 -0.67 -6.48 -11.73
N GLU A 37 0.38 -6.10 -12.46
CA GLU A 37 1.16 -7.01 -13.30
C GLU A 37 1.79 -8.15 -12.47
N LYS A 38 2.37 -7.84 -11.30
CA LYS A 38 2.98 -8.85 -10.41
C LYS A 38 2.01 -9.92 -9.92
N ILE A 39 0.73 -9.58 -9.76
CA ILE A 39 -0.32 -10.52 -9.30
C ILE A 39 -1.24 -10.98 -10.44
N ASN A 40 -0.88 -10.69 -11.70
CA ASN A 40 -1.64 -11.05 -12.91
C ASN A 40 -3.09 -10.54 -12.90
N THR A 41 -3.31 -9.29 -12.50
CA THR A 41 -4.61 -8.62 -12.54
C THR A 41 -4.53 -7.26 -13.22
N ILE A 42 -5.63 -6.48 -13.18
CA ILE A 42 -5.74 -5.12 -13.65
C ILE A 42 -5.74 -4.12 -12.47
N PRO A 43 -5.26 -2.88 -12.67
CA PRO A 43 -5.21 -1.86 -11.61
C PRO A 43 -6.54 -1.61 -10.90
N TYR A 44 -7.66 -1.69 -11.63
CA TYR A 44 -9.00 -1.49 -11.10
C TYR A 44 -9.39 -2.49 -10.01
N GLU A 45 -8.92 -3.73 -10.07
CA GLU A 45 -9.21 -4.71 -9.02
C GLU A 45 -8.54 -4.31 -7.71
N ILE A 46 -7.29 -3.82 -7.75
CA ILE A 46 -6.60 -3.38 -6.54
C ILE A 46 -7.28 -2.14 -5.93
N LEU A 47 -7.66 -1.18 -6.77
CA LEU A 47 -8.36 0.05 -6.32
C LEU A 47 -9.71 -0.25 -5.66
N THR A 48 -10.50 -1.15 -6.26
CA THR A 48 -11.86 -1.44 -5.81
C THR A 48 -11.92 -2.47 -4.68
N ASN A 49 -10.93 -3.36 -4.58
CA ASN A 49 -10.84 -4.38 -3.53
C ASN A 49 -10.18 -3.87 -2.23
N THR A 50 -9.90 -2.57 -2.15
CA THR A 50 -9.47 -1.94 -0.89
C THR A 50 -10.64 -1.86 0.08
N SER A 51 -10.56 -2.63 1.18
CA SER A 51 -11.60 -2.76 2.21
C SER A 51 -12.11 -1.41 2.73
N GLU A 52 -13.40 -1.35 3.05
CA GLU A 52 -14.02 -0.20 3.73
C GLU A 52 -13.39 0.12 5.10
N ARG A 53 -12.70 -0.85 5.72
CA ARG A 53 -11.95 -0.64 6.97
C ARG A 53 -10.78 0.33 6.82
N VAL A 54 -10.26 0.51 5.60
CA VAL A 54 -9.20 1.46 5.32
C VAL A 54 -9.78 2.87 5.28
N LYS A 55 -9.34 3.73 6.20
CA LYS A 55 -9.80 5.12 6.28
C LYS A 55 -9.36 5.89 5.04
N ARG A 56 -10.33 6.44 4.30
CA ARG A 56 -10.07 7.35 3.17
C ARG A 56 -9.96 8.78 3.70
N VAL A 57 -8.80 9.41 3.50
CA VAL A 57 -8.56 10.82 3.84
C VAL A 57 -8.50 11.61 2.53
N PHE A 58 -9.39 12.57 2.37
CA PHE A 58 -9.44 13.41 1.17
C PHE A 58 -8.64 14.67 1.41
N ILE A 59 -7.63 14.88 0.58
CA ILE A 59 -6.81 16.09 0.58
C ILE A 59 -7.33 16.96 -0.56
N SER A 60 -7.85 18.13 -0.23
CA SER A 60 -8.08 19.19 -1.20
C SER A 60 -6.97 20.20 -0.98
N ASP A 61 -6.07 20.34 -1.95
CA ASP A 61 -5.18 21.50 -1.98
C ASP A 61 -6.08 22.72 -2.14
N GLY A 62 -6.19 23.49 -1.06
CA GLY A 62 -6.98 24.71 -1.04
C GLY A 62 -6.48 25.65 -2.13
N ILE A 63 -7.40 26.14 -2.94
CA ILE A 63 -7.22 27.42 -3.65
C ILE A 63 -7.41 28.54 -2.61
#